data_AF-A0A2E5EJJ3-F1
#
_entry.id   AF-A0A2E5EJJ3-F1
#
_cell.length_a   1.000
_cell.length_b   1.000
_cell.length_c   1.000
_cell.angle_alpha   90.00
_cell.angle_beta   90.00
_cell.angle_gamma   90.00
#
_symmetry.space_group_name_H-M   'P 1'
#
loop_
_entity.id
_entity.type
_entity.pdbx_description
1 polymer ?
#
loop_
_entity_poly.entity_id
_entity_poly.type
_entity_poly.pdbx_seq_one_letter_code
_entity_poly.pdbx_strand_id
1 'polypeptide(L)'
;MFFVCPNRVLDKILNRVGSLAESPMQTGSITILGYQIDTDSNKRHAPLVLKRSITTLTERLAMAFSTPESLPESGVYEREIRKAIEKRLDSRS
;
A
#
# COMPACT_ATOMS: atom_id res chain seq x y z
N MET A 1 -13.20 3.97 14.27
CA MET A 1 -13.02 2.53 14.00
C MET A 1 -11.53 2.23 13.84
N PHE A 2 -11.05 1.05 14.23
CA PHE A 2 -9.64 0.67 14.07
C PHE A 2 -9.49 -0.53 13.13
N PHE A 3 -8.48 -0.48 12.26
CA PHE A 3 -8.07 -1.59 11.41
C PHE A 3 -6.58 -1.87 11.64
N VAL A 4 -6.27 -3.06 12.17
CA VAL A 4 -4.89 -3.44 12.51
C VAL A 4 -4.39 -4.43 11.47
N CYS A 5 -3.26 -4.13 10.82
CA CYS A 5 -2.71 -4.96 9.76
C CYS A 5 -1.16 -4.93 9.75
N PRO A 6 -0.49 -5.92 9.13
CA PRO A 6 0.94 -5.83 8.88
C PRO A 6 1.30 -4.57 8.09
N ASN A 7 2.43 -3.93 8.36
CA ASN A 7 2.82 -2.69 7.70
C ASN A 7 2.89 -2.83 6.17
N ARG A 8 3.30 -4.00 5.67
CA ARG A 8 3.30 -4.31 4.23
C ARG A 8 1.90 -4.27 3.60
N VAL A 9 0.86 -4.57 4.37
CA VAL A 9 -0.53 -4.45 3.91
C VAL A 9 -0.93 -2.98 3.85
N LEU A 10 -0.57 -2.19 4.86
CA LEU A 10 -0.79 -0.74 4.85
C LEU A 10 -0.07 -0.06 3.67
N ASP A 11 1.15 -0.50 3.34
CA ASP A 11 1.88 -0.01 2.15
C ASP A 11 1.08 -0.29 0.87
N LYS A 12 0.52 -1.49 0.72
CA LYS A 12 -0.32 -1.83 -0.45
C LYS A 12 -1.60 -0.99 -0.51
N ILE A 13 -2.23 -0.73 0.64
CA ILE A 13 -3.41 0.13 0.71
C ILE A 13 -3.05 1.54 0.24
N LEU A 14 -2.01 2.14 0.81
CA LEU A 14 -1.56 3.49 0.45
C LEU A 14 -1.11 3.60 -1.00
N ASN A 15 -0.39 2.60 -1.53
CA ASN A 15 0.00 2.55 -2.93
C ASN A 15 -1.21 2.47 -3.88
N ARG A 16 -2.32 1.88 -3.42
CA ARG A 16 -3.54 1.75 -4.23
C ARG A 16 -4.38 3.02 -4.22
N VAL A 17 -4.50 3.67 -3.06
CA VAL A 17 -5.40 4.82 -2.84
C VAL A 17 -4.70 6.18 -3.00
N GLY A 18 -3.37 6.19 -3.06
CA GLY A 18 -2.57 7.42 -3.11
C GLY A 18 -2.49 8.13 -1.75
N SER A 19 -2.34 9.45 -1.79
CA SER A 19 -2.21 10.29 -0.60
C SER A 19 -3.56 10.44 0.10
N LEU A 20 -3.63 10.07 1.39
CA LEU A 20 -4.79 10.29 2.24
C LEU A 20 -4.50 11.43 3.20
N ALA A 21 -5.34 12.48 3.16
CA ALA A 21 -5.26 13.54 4.15
C ALA A 21 -5.61 13.00 5.54
N GLU A 22 -4.72 13.27 6.51
CA GLU A 22 -4.94 12.92 7.91
C GLU A 22 -6.12 13.70 8.47
N SER A 23 -6.84 13.09 9.41
CA SER A 23 -7.99 13.70 10.07
C SER A 23 -8.03 13.26 11.54
N PRO A 24 -8.59 14.09 12.43
CA PRO A 24 -8.74 13.72 13.82
C PRO A 24 -9.65 12.50 13.96
N MET A 25 -9.47 11.76 15.05
CA MET A 25 -10.33 10.63 15.39
C MET A 25 -11.72 11.14 15.74
N GLN A 26 -12.70 10.80 14.90
CA GLN A 26 -14.10 11.19 15.04
C GLN A 26 -15.04 10.10 14.51
N THR A 27 -16.34 10.24 14.76
CA THR A 27 -17.36 9.39 14.13
C THR A 27 -17.22 9.47 12.61
N GLY A 28 -17.25 8.31 11.94
CA GLY A 28 -16.99 8.21 10.50
C GLY A 28 -15.51 8.16 10.11
N SER A 29 -14.57 8.27 11.06
CA SER A 29 -13.14 8.06 10.81
C SER A 29 -12.70 6.60 11.03
N ILE A 30 -11.68 6.20 10.27
CA ILE A 30 -10.95 4.95 10.39
C ILE A 30 -9.48 5.25 10.71
N THR A 31 -8.96 4.58 11.74
CA THR A 31 -7.54 4.58 12.07
C THR A 31 -6.94 3.24 11.67
N ILE A 32 -5.96 3.26 10.77
CA ILE A 32 -5.25 2.09 10.31
C ILE A 32 -3.89 2.00 11.02
N LEU A 33 -3.66 0.91 11.74
CA LEU A 33 -2.45 0.63 12.50
C LEU A 33 -1.64 -0.43 11.79
N GLY A 34 -0.45 -0.05 11.30
CA GLY A 34 0.53 -0.92 10.67
C GLY A 34 1.52 -1.47 11.68
N TYR A 35 1.57 -2.79 11.85
CA TYR A 35 2.54 -3.45 12.74
C TYR A 35 3.63 -4.21 11.98
N GLN A 36 4.75 -4.44 12.64
CA GLN A 36 5.78 -5.40 12.20
C GLN A 36 6.14 -6.33 13.35
N ILE A 37 6.73 -7.48 13.01
CA ILE A 37 7.31 -8.38 14.00
C ILE A 37 8.65 -7.81 14.42
N ASP A 38 8.92 -7.78 15.73
CA ASP A 38 10.22 -7.45 16.28
C ASP A 38 11.21 -8.60 16.00
N THR A 39 12.02 -8.45 14.94
CA THR A 39 12.98 -9.46 14.51
C THR A 39 14.17 -9.61 15.45
N ASP A 40 14.42 -8.62 16.31
CA ASP A 40 15.56 -8.61 17.24
C ASP A 40 15.18 -9.22 18.60
N SER A 41 13.93 -9.66 18.76
CA SER A 41 13.43 -10.23 19.99
C SER A 41 13.87 -11.69 20.16
N ASN A 42 14.64 -11.97 21.21
CA ASN A 42 14.97 -13.35 21.62
C ASN A 42 13.83 -14.07 22.36
N LYS A 43 12.60 -13.54 22.30
CA LYS A 43 11.43 -14.16 22.93
C LYS A 43 10.91 -15.32 22.07
N ARG A 44 10.34 -16.33 22.72
CA ARG A 44 9.67 -17.47 22.05
C ARG A 44 8.60 -17.03 21.04
N HIS A 45 7.92 -15.92 21.34
CA HIS A 45 7.03 -15.22 20.42
C HIS A 45 7.53 -13.79 20.26
N ALA A 46 7.95 -13.46 19.05
CA ALA A 46 8.38 -12.11 18.73
C ALA A 46 7.18 -11.13 18.86
N PRO A 47 7.31 -10.03 19.63
CA PRO A 47 6.24 -9.08 19.82
C PRO A 47 5.91 -8.32 18.53
N LEU A 48 4.67 -7.84 18.44
CA LEU A 48 4.27 -6.90 17.40
C LEU A 48 4.64 -5.48 17.82
N VAL A 49 5.31 -4.77 16.92
CA VAL A 49 5.71 -3.38 17.09
C VAL A 49 4.87 -2.53 16.16
N LEU A 50 4.18 -1.54 16.73
CA LEU A 50 3.50 -0.51 15.94
C LEU A 50 4.54 0.29 15.16
N LYS A 51 4.39 0.38 13.84
CA LYS A 51 5.29 1.10 12.95
C LYS A 51 4.67 2.35 12.37
N ARG A 52 3.39 2.31 12.04
CA ARG A 52 2.67 3.44 11.45
C ARG A 52 1.23 3.47 11.89
N SER A 53 0.69 4.67 12.04
CA SER A 53 -0.72 4.92 12.27
C SER A 53 -1.17 6.00 11.31
N ILE A 54 -2.31 5.80 10.66
CA ILE A 54 -2.95 6.81 9.81
C ILE A 54 -4.40 6.90 10.27
N THR A 55 -4.94 8.11 10.39
CA THR A 55 -6.37 8.31 10.61
C THR A 55 -6.95 9.14 9.48
N THR A 56 -8.03 8.65 8.86
CA THR A 56 -8.72 9.38 7.81
C THR A 56 -10.23 9.15 7.87
N LEU A 57 -11.00 9.85 7.05
CA LEU A 57 -12.45 9.65 6.95
C LEU A 57 -12.75 8.42 6.09
N THR A 58 -13.70 7.60 6.55
CA THR A 58 -14.12 6.38 5.84
C THR A 58 -14.60 6.70 4.43
N GLU A 59 -15.37 7.78 4.26
CA GLU A 59 -15.83 8.25 2.95
C GLU A 59 -14.68 8.61 2.02
N ARG A 60 -13.66 9.30 2.54
CA ARG A 60 -12.49 9.72 1.78
C ARG A 60 -11.67 8.52 1.32
N LEU A 61 -11.50 7.53 2.21
CA LEU A 61 -10.88 6.25 1.87
C LEU A 61 -11.68 5.51 0.78
N ALA A 62 -13.00 5.44 0.90
CA ALA A 62 -13.87 4.78 -0.08
C ALA A 62 -13.81 5.44 -1.46
N MET A 63 -13.80 6.78 -1.51
CA MET A 63 -13.60 7.55 -2.75
C MET A 63 -12.25 7.23 -3.37
N ALA A 64 -11.17 7.28 -2.59
CA ALA A 64 -9.81 7.03 -3.07
C ALA A 64 -9.63 5.61 -3.65
N PHE A 65 -10.32 4.61 -3.09
CA PHE A 65 -10.35 3.25 -3.66
C PHE A 65 -11.10 3.15 -4.99
N SER A 66 -12.09 4.02 -5.19
CA SER A 66 -12.99 4.02 -6.35
C SER A 66 -12.48 4.91 -7.49
N THR A 67 -11.58 5.86 -7.21
CA THR A 67 -10.99 6.74 -8.23
C THR A 67 -9.98 6.00 -9.12
N PRO A 68 -10.00 6.23 -10.45
CA PRO A 68 -9.17 5.51 -11.42
C PRO A 68 -7.69 5.89 -11.45
N GLU A 69 -7.15 6.59 -10.45
CA GLU A 69 -5.76 7.09 -10.43
C GLU A 69 -4.67 6.00 -10.44
N SER A 70 -5.03 4.72 -10.44
CA SER A 70 -4.10 3.61 -10.63
C SER A 70 -3.89 3.19 -12.10
N LEU A 71 -4.58 3.84 -13.06
CA LEU A 71 -4.38 3.48 -14.46
C LEU A 71 -2.95 3.86 -14.84
N PRO A 72 -2.09 2.88 -15.21
CA PRO A 72 -0.76 3.21 -15.69
C PRO A 72 -0.88 4.12 -16.91
N GLU A 73 0.13 4.96 -17.12
CA GLU A 73 0.19 5.82 -18.30
C GLU A 73 -0.19 5.03 -19.56
N SER A 74 -0.96 5.68 -20.42
CA SER A 74 -1.37 5.07 -21.69
C SER A 74 -0.15 4.52 -22.43
N GLY A 75 -0.25 3.25 -22.82
CA GLY A 75 0.82 2.54 -23.55
C GLY A 75 1.98 2.00 -22.69
N VAL A 76 1.98 2.12 -21.35
CA VAL A 76 3.05 1.54 -20.50
C VAL A 76 3.21 0.04 -20.73
N TYR A 77 2.11 -0.72 -20.77
CA TYR A 77 2.18 -2.16 -21.01
C TYR A 77 2.75 -2.49 -22.39
N GLU A 78 2.36 -1.76 -23.44
CA GLU A 78 2.89 -1.98 -24.78
C GLU A 78 4.40 -1.72 -24.83
N ARG A 79 4.86 -0.60 -24.24
CA ARG A 79 6.29 -0.24 -24.19
C ARG A 79 7.11 -1.30 -23.46
N GLU A 80 6.65 -1.75 -22.30
CA GLU A 80 7.36 -2.74 -21.50
C GLU A 80 7.36 -4.14 -22.15
N ILE A 81 6.28 -4.52 -22.84
CA ILE A 81 6.23 -5.75 -23.63
C ILE A 81 7.23 -5.68 -24.79
N ARG A 82 7.28 -4.57 -25.54
CA ARG A 82 8.23 -4.39 -26.66
C ARG A 82 9.69 -4.50 -26.19
N LYS A 83 10.06 -3.81 -25.11
CA LYS A 83 11.40 -3.91 -24.51
C LYS A 83 11.75 -5.35 -24.08
N ALA A 84 10.80 -6.06 -23.47
CA ALA A 84 11.02 -7.43 -23.03
C ALA A 84 11.26 -8.39 -24.20
N ILE A 85 10.59 -8.16 -25.34
CA ILE A 85 10.77 -8.92 -26.57
C ILE A 85 12.16 -8.63 -27.18
N GLU A 86 12.54 -7.36 -27.32
CA GLU A 86 13.86 -6.94 -27.86
C GLU A 86 15.01 -7.54 -27.05
N LYS A 87 14.96 -7.40 -25.71
CA LYS A 87 15.99 -7.97 -24.82
C LYS A 87 16.16 -9.48 -24.97
N ARG A 88 15.07 -10.19 -25.29
CA ARG A 88 15.07 -11.65 -25.45
C ARG A 88 15.63 -12.08 -26.80
N LEU A 89 15.47 -11.25 -27.84
CA LEU A 89 16.04 -11.47 -29.16
C LEU A 89 17.56 -11.22 -29.16
N ASP A 90 18.02 -10.17 -28.48
CA ASP A 90 19.46 -9.86 -28.36
C ASP A 90 20.24 -10.94 -27.58
N SER A 91 19.63 -11.56 -26.55
CA SER A 91 20.28 -12.62 -25.78
C SER A 91 20.48 -13.96 -26.52
N ARG A 92 19.99 -14.06 -27.76
CA ARG A 92 20.05 -15.28 -28.60
C ARG A 92 20.99 -15.12 -29.81
N SER A 93 21.61 -13.95 -29.97
CA SER A 93 22.59 -13.64 -31.02
C SER A 93 24.00 -13.72 -30.46
#